data_AF-A0A351WY77-F1
#
_entry.id   AF-A0A351WY77-F1
#
_cell.length_a   1.000
_cell.length_b   1.000
_cell.length_c   1.000
_cell.angle_alpha   90.00
_cell.angle_beta   90.00
_cell.angle_gamma   90.00
#
_symmetry.space_group_name_H-M   'P 1'
#
loop_
_entity.id
_entity.type
_entity.pdbx_description
1 polymer ?
#
loop_
_entity_poly.entity_id
_entity_poly.type
_entity_poly.pdbx_seq_one_letter_code
_entity_poly.pdbx_strand_id
1 'polypeptide(L)'
;MFWLEFVVVLVAIFVGARLGGIGLGVLGGLGLAVLTFVFHLQPTAPPIDVMLMIAAVVTAAGVLQAAGGLDYLVSLAERILRSNPDRITFLGPMVTYFFTLFAGTGHVAYSVLPVIAEVARETGVRPERPMSIAVIASQQAITASPIAAATVALLGL
;
A
#
# COMPACT_ATOMS: atom_id res chain seq x y z
N MET A 1 21.83 -14.93 20.31
CA MET A 1 20.54 -14.44 20.80
C MET A 1 19.85 -13.60 19.75
N PHE A 2 20.41 -12.45 19.35
CA PHE A 2 19.88 -11.62 18.24
C PHE A 2 19.49 -12.40 16.96
N TRP A 3 20.37 -13.28 16.45
CA TRP A 3 20.05 -14.06 15.25
C TRP A 3 18.86 -15.02 15.41
N LEU A 4 18.63 -15.55 16.62
CA LEU A 4 17.48 -16.41 16.90
C LEU A 4 16.19 -15.59 16.99
N GLU A 5 16.23 -14.45 17.68
CA GLU A 5 15.11 -13.48 17.72
C GLU A 5 14.73 -13.01 16.32
N PHE A 6 15.74 -12.69 15.49
CA PHE A 6 15.54 -12.29 14.11
C PHE A 6 14.91 -13.40 13.27
N VAL A 7 15.32 -14.65 13.45
CA VAL A 7 14.68 -15.80 12.78
C VAL A 7 13.22 -15.95 13.22
N VAL A 8 12.90 -15.76 14.50
CA VAL A 8 11.51 -15.79 14.98
C VAL A 8 10.67 -14.73 14.27
N VAL A 9 11.18 -13.50 14.15
CA VAL A 9 10.51 -12.41 13.43
C VAL A 9 10.32 -12.77 11.95
N LEU A 10 11.37 -13.24 11.27
CA LEU A 10 11.29 -13.62 9.85
C LEU A 10 10.29 -14.76 9.61
N VAL A 11 10.27 -15.78 10.47
CA VAL A 11 9.32 -16.88 10.36
C VAL A 11 7.90 -16.39 10.58
N ALA A 12 7.66 -15.55 11.59
CA ALA A 12 6.35 -14.96 11.85
C ALA A 12 5.84 -14.13 10.65
N ILE A 13 6.70 -13.29 10.06
CA ILE A 13 6.37 -12.49 8.87
C ILE A 13 6.11 -13.38 7.66
N PHE A 14 6.97 -14.37 7.39
CA PHE A 14 6.86 -15.21 6.20
C PHE A 14 5.59 -16.07 6.23
N VAL A 15 5.30 -16.70 7.38
CA VAL A 15 4.09 -17.49 7.55
C VAL A 15 2.85 -16.57 7.57
N GLY A 16 2.94 -15.41 8.22
CA GLY A 16 1.89 -14.38 8.24
C GLY A 16 1.50 -13.88 6.85
N ALA A 17 2.50 -13.55 6.04
CA ALA A 17 2.32 -13.11 4.66
C ALA A 17 1.66 -14.18 3.78
N ARG A 18 1.97 -15.46 4.01
CA ARG A 18 1.34 -16.57 3.27
C ARG A 18 -0.11 -16.80 3.65
N LEU A 19 -0.47 -16.65 4.93
CA LEU A 19 -1.85 -16.78 5.39
C LEU A 19 -2.71 -15.57 4.98
N GLY A 20 -2.10 -14.38 4.86
CA GLY A 20 -2.76 -13.16 4.42
C GLY A 20 -3.83 -12.65 5.40
N GLY A 21 -4.38 -11.46 5.11
CA GLY A 21 -5.47 -10.86 5.88
C GLY A 21 -5.22 -10.82 7.39
N ILE A 22 -6.12 -11.45 8.16
CA ILE A 22 -6.04 -11.51 9.63
C ILE A 22 -4.82 -12.31 10.10
N GLY A 23 -4.36 -13.29 9.33
CA GLY A 23 -3.23 -14.17 9.70
C GLY A 23 -1.93 -13.41 9.91
N LEU A 24 -1.72 -12.30 9.19
CA LEU A 24 -0.54 -11.46 9.33
C LEU A 24 -0.51 -10.74 10.69
N GLY A 25 -1.67 -10.29 11.18
CA GLY A 25 -1.80 -9.69 12.51
C GLY A 25 -1.62 -10.71 13.64
N VAL A 26 -2.25 -11.88 13.50
CA VAL A 26 -2.17 -12.96 14.51
C VAL A 26 -0.74 -13.46 14.67
N LEU A 27 -0.03 -13.73 13.56
CA LEU A 27 1.35 -14.21 13.62
C LEU A 27 2.33 -13.12 14.06
N GLY A 28 2.06 -11.84 13.78
CA GLY A 28 2.79 -10.74 14.38
C GLY A 28 2.67 -10.72 15.91
N GLY A 29 1.44 -10.86 16.44
CA GLY A 29 1.20 -10.97 17.88
C GLY A 29 1.84 -12.21 18.51
N LEU A 30 1.78 -13.35 17.83
CA LEU A 30 2.42 -14.59 18.28
C LEU A 30 3.95 -14.46 18.29
N GLY A 31 4.54 -13.84 17.27
CA GLY A 31 5.96 -13.53 17.21
C GLY A 31 6.38 -12.65 18.40
N LEU A 32 5.62 -11.60 18.70
CA LEU A 32 5.86 -10.73 19.87
C LEU A 32 5.72 -11.50 21.19
N ALA A 33 4.75 -12.41 21.30
CA ALA A 33 4.58 -13.27 22.47
C ALA A 33 5.80 -14.19 22.67
N VAL A 34 6.31 -14.81 21.60
CA VAL A 34 7.52 -15.64 21.69
C VAL A 34 8.73 -14.81 22.12
N LEU A 35 8.92 -13.62 21.54
CA LEU A 35 10.01 -12.72 21.92
C LEU A 35 9.92 -12.28 23.40
N THR A 36 8.71 -11.96 23.87
CA THR A 36 8.49 -11.51 25.25
C THR A 36 8.62 -12.64 26.27
N PHE A 37 7.95 -13.78 26.05
CA PHE A 37 7.85 -14.86 27.05
C PHE A 37 8.98 -15.88 26.99
N VAL A 38 9.62 -16.09 25.82
CA VAL A 38 10.72 -17.06 25.67
C VAL A 38 12.07 -16.35 25.74
N PHE A 39 12.24 -15.27 24.99
CA PHE A 39 13.50 -14.50 24.96
C PHE A 39 13.58 -13.41 26.03
N HIS A 40 12.53 -13.25 26.85
CA HIS A 40 12.47 -12.30 27.97
C HIS A 40 12.74 -10.84 27.55
N LEU A 41 12.41 -10.49 26.30
CA LEU A 41 12.49 -9.12 25.83
C LEU A 41 11.40 -8.28 26.48
N GLN A 42 11.75 -7.10 26.96
CA GLN A 42 10.77 -6.18 27.52
C GLN A 42 9.87 -5.64 26.40
N PRO A 43 8.54 -5.80 26.49
CA PRO A 43 7.63 -5.24 25.52
C PRO A 43 7.63 -3.72 25.63
N THR A 44 7.67 -3.05 24.49
CA THR A 44 7.56 -1.58 24.41
C THR A 44 6.11 -1.13 24.57
N ALA A 45 5.91 0.19 24.64
CA ALA A 45 4.57 0.76 24.63
C ALA A 45 3.80 0.30 23.38
N PRO A 46 2.48 0.04 23.50
CA PRO A 46 1.64 -0.29 22.36
C PRO A 46 1.59 0.89 21.37
N PRO A 47 1.57 0.65 20.05
CA PRO A 47 1.61 1.69 19.03
C PRO A 47 0.21 2.31 18.82
N ILE A 48 -0.33 2.96 19.85
CA ILE A 48 -1.70 3.51 19.87
C ILE A 48 -1.90 4.50 18.73
N ASP A 49 -0.93 5.37 18.48
CA ASP A 49 -1.01 6.39 17.41
C ASP A 49 -1.16 5.73 16.03
N VAL A 50 -0.43 4.64 15.79
CA VAL A 50 -0.53 3.86 14.54
C VAL A 50 -1.89 3.18 14.45
N MET A 51 -2.38 2.60 15.55
CA MET A 51 -3.71 1.95 15.57
C MET A 51 -4.83 2.93 15.26
N LEU A 52 -4.82 4.11 15.89
CA LEU A 52 -5.81 5.16 15.68
C LEU A 52 -5.72 5.74 14.27
N MET A 53 -4.51 5.92 13.73
CA MET A 53 -4.31 6.36 12.36
C MET A 53 -4.86 5.34 11.35
N ILE A 54 -4.60 4.05 11.52
CA ILE A 54 -5.17 3.01 10.64
C ILE A 54 -6.70 3.07 10.70
N ALA A 55 -7.29 3.18 11.89
CA ALA A 55 -8.73 3.29 12.04
C ALA A 55 -9.29 4.53 11.32
N ALA A 56 -8.65 5.69 11.45
CA ALA A 56 -9.05 6.92 10.78
C ALA A 56 -8.96 6.81 9.25
N VAL A 57 -7.82 6.33 8.72
CA VAL A 57 -7.58 6.21 7.27
C VAL A 57 -8.51 5.17 6.64
N VAL A 58 -8.69 4.01 7.27
CA VAL A 58 -9.60 2.97 6.75
C VAL A 58 -11.04 3.44 6.77
N THR A 59 -11.45 4.16 7.83
CA THR A 59 -12.81 4.75 7.89
C THR A 59 -13.00 5.79 6.79
N ALA A 60 -12.04 6.70 6.59
CA ALA A 60 -12.09 7.69 5.52
C ALA A 60 -12.11 7.06 4.12
N ALA A 61 -11.29 6.03 3.89
CA ALA A 61 -11.28 5.27 2.65
C ALA A 61 -12.61 4.52 2.43
N GLY A 62 -13.19 3.95 3.49
CA GLY A 62 -14.50 3.30 3.43
C GLY A 62 -15.61 4.28 3.07
N VAL A 63 -15.61 5.49 3.65
CA VAL A 63 -16.55 6.56 3.29
C VAL A 63 -16.33 7.02 1.84
N LEU A 64 -15.09 7.19 1.41
CA LEU A 64 -14.74 7.54 0.03
C LEU A 64 -15.30 6.50 -0.95
N GLN A 65 -15.13 5.21 -0.65
CA GLN A 65 -15.62 4.13 -1.49
C GLN A 65 -17.16 4.04 -1.47
N ALA A 66 -17.79 4.18 -0.30
CA ALA A 66 -19.24 4.19 -0.17
C ALA A 66 -19.90 5.38 -0.90
N ALA A 67 -19.21 6.51 -1.00
CA ALA A 67 -19.66 7.69 -1.73
C ALA A 67 -19.42 7.61 -3.26
N GLY A 68 -18.85 6.51 -3.78
CA GLY A 68 -18.46 6.39 -5.19
C GLY A 68 -17.21 7.20 -5.55
N GLY A 69 -16.45 7.65 -4.56
CA GLY A 69 -15.24 8.45 -4.76
C GLY A 69 -14.12 7.69 -5.48
N LEU A 70 -14.05 6.36 -5.30
CA LEU A 70 -13.10 5.54 -6.06
C LEU A 70 -13.46 5.50 -7.55
N ASP A 71 -14.75 5.38 -7.89
CA ASP A 71 -15.22 5.42 -9.28
C ASP A 71 -14.94 6.79 -9.90
N TYR A 72 -15.14 7.87 -9.13
CA TYR A 72 -14.75 9.21 -9.56
C TYR A 72 -13.24 9.31 -9.86
N LEU A 73 -12.38 8.80 -8.97
CA LEU A 73 -10.94 8.79 -9.20
C LEU A 73 -10.58 8.00 -10.47
N VAL A 74 -11.18 6.83 -10.69
CA VAL A 74 -10.98 6.03 -11.90
C VAL A 74 -11.39 6.81 -13.15
N SER A 75 -12.55 7.46 -13.14
CA SER A 75 -13.01 8.29 -14.25
C SER A 75 -12.07 9.47 -14.54
N LEU A 76 -11.48 10.05 -13.49
CA LEU A 76 -10.50 11.12 -13.61
C LEU A 76 -9.18 10.60 -14.20
N ALA A 77 -8.70 9.44 -13.74
CA ALA A 77 -7.53 8.79 -14.29
C ALA A 77 -7.72 8.48 -15.79
N GLU A 78 -8.88 7.94 -16.16
CA GLU A 78 -9.22 7.66 -17.55
C GLU A 78 -9.18 8.94 -18.40
N ARG A 79 -9.82 10.02 -17.92
CA ARG A 79 -9.82 11.30 -18.64
C ARG A 79 -8.41 11.87 -18.84
N ILE A 80 -7.55 11.77 -17.82
CA ILE A 80 -6.15 12.22 -17.90
C ILE A 80 -5.37 11.34 -18.88
N LEU A 81 -5.49 10.02 -18.79
CA LEU A 81 -4.76 9.07 -19.63
C LEU A 81 -5.17 9.15 -21.10
N ARG A 82 -6.47 9.31 -21.38
CA ARG A 82 -7.00 9.50 -22.74
C ARG A 82 -6.68 10.87 -23.33
N SER A 83 -6.35 11.88 -22.50
CA SER A 83 -6.02 13.22 -23.01
C SER A 83 -4.70 13.27 -23.78
N ASN A 84 -3.75 12.38 -23.46
CA ASN A 84 -2.45 12.34 -24.13
C ASN A 84 -1.91 10.90 -24.21
N PRO A 85 -2.58 10.03 -24.99
CA PRO A 85 -2.42 8.60 -24.88
C PRO A 85 -1.04 8.13 -25.40
N ASP A 86 -0.43 8.86 -26.33
CA ASP A 86 0.93 8.60 -26.84
C ASP A 86 2.02 8.63 -25.74
N ARG A 87 1.73 9.27 -24.60
CA ARG A 87 2.66 9.40 -23.46
C ARG A 87 2.30 8.51 -22.27
N ILE A 88 1.50 7.46 -22.47
CA ILE A 88 1.02 6.60 -21.39
C ILE A 88 2.12 5.98 -20.52
N THR A 89 3.28 5.69 -21.09
CA THR A 89 4.44 5.15 -20.36
C THR A 89 4.93 6.09 -19.24
N PHE A 90 4.72 7.39 -19.37
CA PHE A 90 5.03 8.39 -18.33
C PHE A 90 3.80 8.83 -17.55
N LEU A 91 2.68 9.03 -18.26
CA LEU A 91 1.46 9.56 -17.66
C LEU A 91 0.81 8.56 -16.71
N GLY A 92 0.80 7.26 -17.07
CA GLY A 92 0.30 6.18 -16.22
C GLY A 92 0.95 6.19 -14.83
N PRO A 93 2.28 6.06 -14.74
CA PRO A 93 2.98 6.11 -13.47
C PRO A 93 2.79 7.40 -12.68
N MET A 94 2.75 8.56 -13.34
CA MET A 94 2.51 9.84 -12.66
C MET A 94 1.12 9.88 -12.01
N VAL A 95 0.08 9.50 -12.75
CA VAL A 95 -1.29 9.45 -12.23
C VAL A 95 -1.37 8.48 -11.05
N THR A 96 -0.79 7.27 -11.19
CA THR A 96 -0.74 6.29 -10.11
C THR A 96 0.01 6.80 -8.89
N TYR A 97 1.12 7.53 -9.07
CA TYR A 97 1.88 8.13 -7.97
C TYR A 97 1.02 9.13 -7.20
N PHE A 98 0.44 10.13 -7.87
CA PHE A 98 -0.37 11.16 -7.20
C PHE A 98 -1.58 10.55 -6.50
N PHE A 99 -2.24 9.61 -7.15
CA PHE A 99 -3.41 8.94 -6.57
C PHE A 99 -3.04 8.16 -5.31
N THR A 100 -1.94 7.41 -5.35
CA THR A 100 -1.44 6.68 -4.19
C THR A 100 -0.97 7.63 -3.08
N LEU A 101 -0.33 8.75 -3.44
CA LEU A 101 0.16 9.76 -2.49
C LEU A 101 -0.99 10.35 -1.68
N PHE A 102 -2.10 10.70 -2.32
CA PHE A 102 -3.26 11.29 -1.66
C PHE A 102 -4.17 10.25 -1.00
N ALA A 103 -4.25 9.04 -1.54
CA ALA A 103 -5.04 7.97 -0.94
C ALA A 103 -4.33 7.29 0.24
N GLY A 104 -3.00 7.37 0.31
CA GLY A 104 -2.19 6.74 1.35
C GLY A 104 -2.09 5.21 1.24
N THR A 105 -2.69 4.61 0.21
CA THR A 105 -2.71 3.16 0.01
C THR A 105 -2.45 2.77 -1.44
N GLY A 106 -1.77 1.65 -1.63
CA GLY A 106 -1.57 1.04 -2.96
C GLY A 106 -2.84 0.45 -3.57
N HIS A 107 -3.96 0.38 -2.82
CA HIS A 107 -5.20 -0.19 -3.34
C HIS A 107 -5.72 0.61 -4.55
N VAL A 108 -5.48 1.93 -4.57
CA VAL A 108 -5.90 2.79 -5.69
C VAL A 108 -5.18 2.44 -6.99
N ALA A 109 -3.96 1.92 -6.93
CA ALA A 109 -3.26 1.46 -8.14
C ALA A 109 -4.01 0.32 -8.83
N TYR A 110 -4.64 -0.59 -8.09
CA TYR A 110 -5.41 -1.69 -8.68
C TYR A 110 -6.58 -1.21 -9.53
N SER A 111 -7.17 -0.06 -9.20
CA SER A 111 -8.26 0.53 -9.99
C SER A 111 -7.76 1.27 -11.22
N VAL A 112 -6.52 1.77 -11.22
CA VAL A 112 -5.91 2.53 -12.32
C VAL A 112 -5.21 1.61 -13.34
N LEU A 113 -4.68 0.47 -12.91
CA LEU A 113 -3.97 -0.48 -13.78
C LEU A 113 -4.79 -0.97 -14.99
N PRO A 114 -6.09 -1.32 -14.86
CA PRO A 114 -6.92 -1.69 -16.01
C PRO A 114 -7.04 -0.56 -17.04
N VAL A 115 -7.22 0.68 -16.56
CA VAL A 115 -7.31 1.88 -17.41
C VAL A 115 -6.00 2.11 -18.16
N ILE A 116 -4.85 1.97 -17.47
CA ILE A 116 -3.53 2.05 -18.10
C ILE A 116 -3.39 0.97 -19.19
N ALA A 117 -3.82 -0.26 -18.90
CA ALA A 117 -3.73 -1.37 -19.84
C ALA A 117 -4.59 -1.14 -21.10
N GLU A 118 -5.79 -0.60 -20.93
CA GLU A 118 -6.72 -0.29 -22.02
C GLU A 118 -6.17 0.81 -22.93
N VAL A 119 -5.81 1.97 -22.37
CA VAL A 119 -5.29 3.11 -23.14
C VAL A 119 -3.92 2.77 -23.79
N ALA A 120 -3.11 1.91 -23.17
CA ALA A 120 -1.86 1.45 -23.76
C ALA A 120 -2.10 0.57 -25.00
N ARG A 121 -3.14 -0.29 -24.97
CA ARG A 121 -3.51 -1.11 -26.12
C ARG A 121 -4.04 -0.28 -27.29
N GLU A 122 -4.83 0.75 -27.01
CA GLU A 122 -5.35 1.66 -28.04
C GLU A 122 -4.23 2.39 -28.80
N THR A 123 -3.11 2.69 -28.12
CA THR A 123 -1.95 3.39 -28.71
C THR A 123 -0.87 2.46 -29.25
N GLY A 124 -1.08 1.14 -29.20
CA GLY A 124 -0.08 0.15 -29.63
C GLY A 124 1.14 0.04 -28.70
N VAL A 125 1.10 0.65 -27.51
CA VAL A 125 2.14 0.51 -26.48
C VAL A 125 1.94 -0.81 -25.75
N ARG A 126 3.01 -1.60 -25.59
CA ARG A 126 2.95 -2.84 -24.79
C ARG A 126 2.60 -2.48 -23.33
N PRO A 127 1.45 -2.92 -22.80
CA PRO A 127 0.92 -2.46 -21.51
C PRO A 127 1.78 -2.88 -20.32
N GLU A 128 2.57 -3.95 -20.47
CA GLU A 128 3.56 -4.41 -19.49
C GLU A 128 4.49 -3.27 -19.02
N ARG A 129 4.88 -2.35 -19.92
CA ARG A 129 5.81 -1.26 -19.58
C ARG A 129 5.19 -0.20 -18.66
N PRO A 130 4.09 0.49 -19.03
CA PRO A 130 3.47 1.47 -18.15
C PRO A 130 2.94 0.85 -16.85
N MET A 131 2.38 -0.37 -16.89
CA MET A 131 1.84 -1.02 -15.69
C MET A 131 2.93 -1.34 -14.67
N SER A 132 4.06 -1.91 -15.09
CA SER A 132 5.15 -2.21 -14.16
C SER A 132 5.71 -0.95 -13.50
N ILE A 133 5.89 0.14 -14.25
CA ILE A 133 6.38 1.41 -13.70
C ILE A 133 5.33 2.03 -12.77
N ALA A 134 4.04 1.89 -13.09
CA ALA A 134 2.96 2.40 -12.24
C ALA A 134 2.90 1.71 -10.86
N VAL A 135 3.13 0.40 -10.80
CA VAL A 135 3.22 -0.33 -9.52
C VAL A 135 4.39 0.20 -8.68
N ILE A 136 5.57 0.38 -9.29
CA ILE A 136 6.74 0.93 -8.58
C ILE A 136 6.46 2.36 -8.10
N ALA A 137 5.85 3.19 -8.95
CA ALA A 137 5.46 4.55 -8.60
C ALA A 137 4.46 4.58 -7.43
N SER A 138 3.50 3.64 -7.39
CA SER A 138 2.60 3.48 -6.24
C SER A 138 3.38 3.18 -4.96
N GLN A 139 4.30 2.21 -4.98
CA GLN A 139 5.09 1.87 -3.79
C GLN A 139 5.93 3.05 -3.27
N GLN A 140 6.52 3.85 -4.17
CA GLN A 140 7.26 5.06 -3.81
C GLN A 140 6.32 6.15 -3.25
N ALA A 141 5.13 6.30 -3.81
CA ALA A 141 4.15 7.26 -3.33
C ALA A 141 3.64 6.92 -1.91
N ILE A 142 3.52 5.63 -1.55
CA ILE A 142 3.16 5.22 -0.18
C ILE A 142 4.19 5.77 0.81
N THR A 143 5.48 5.66 0.51
CA THR A 143 6.53 6.18 1.40
C THR A 143 6.60 7.71 1.46
N ALA A 144 6.11 8.40 0.43
CA ALA A 144 6.03 9.86 0.40
C ALA A 144 4.72 10.41 1.01
N SER A 145 3.72 9.56 1.24
CA SER A 145 2.39 9.99 1.69
C SER A 145 2.38 10.30 3.19
N PRO A 146 1.91 11.49 3.61
CA PRO A 146 1.88 11.87 5.02
C PRO A 146 0.87 11.06 5.84
N ILE A 147 -0.12 10.46 5.18
CA ILE A 147 -1.19 9.67 5.82
C ILE A 147 -0.92 8.16 5.75
N ALA A 148 0.16 7.73 5.10
CA ALA A 148 0.49 6.31 5.02
C ALA A 148 1.04 5.78 6.34
N ALA A 149 0.75 4.52 6.63
CA ALA A 149 1.23 3.83 7.82
C ALA A 149 2.76 3.82 7.93
N ALA A 150 3.46 3.75 6.80
CA ALA A 150 4.93 3.80 6.77
C ALA A 150 5.47 5.12 7.34
N THR A 151 4.91 6.26 6.92
CA THR A 151 5.35 7.59 7.35
C THR A 151 5.03 7.83 8.82
N VAL A 152 3.84 7.41 9.26
CA VAL A 152 3.41 7.55 10.66
C VAL A 152 4.24 6.67 11.57
N ALA A 153 4.57 5.44 11.15
CA ALA A 153 5.48 4.58 11.89
C ALA A 153 6.87 5.21 12.02
N LEU A 154 7.38 5.89 10.99
CA LEU A 154 8.67 6.61 11.06
C LEU A 154 8.63 7.83 11.98
N LEU A 155 7.51 8.54 12.05
CA LEU A 155 7.33 9.69 12.95
C LEU A 155 7.10 9.28 14.41
N GLY A 156 6.63 8.05 14.65
CA GLY A 156 6.41 7.49 15.99
C GLY A 156 7.61 6.76 16.59
N LEU A 157 8.75 6.70 15.88
CA LEU A 157 10.05 6.22 16.37
C LEU A 157 10.84 7.37 17.02
#